data_AF-A0A424KFR9-F1
#
_entry.id   AF-A0A424KFR9-F1
#
_cell.length_a   1.000
_cell.length_b   1.000
_cell.length_c   1.000
_cell.angle_alpha   90.00
_cell.angle_beta   90.00
_cell.angle_gamma   90.00
#
_symmetry.space_group_name_H-M   'P 1'
#
loop_
_entity.id
_entity.type
_entity.pdbx_description
1 polymer ?
#
loop_
_entity_poly.entity_id
_entity_poly.type
_entity_poly.pdbx_seq_one_letter_code
_entity_poly.pdbx_strand_id
1 'polypeptide(L)'
;MRSSLIIGASVATVIAAGASADITGAFTVDYTTTVEDFGGTMVTVNVSDLYLTSNDAADVALNVYNLQLVAAGQVNYFQSATGTGWQPANLGGIFDTEALRYGDSFVTIGGMAGDPPAQAPGGGSGTGLDPNFGGASAAYPGDLAGWYNGSPPSLNGAVGDTAVGLGVFVGRFAYSGDFDLSDSTLEVTWNQGLGTPGMQAGFTVNIPAPGALALLGLAGLAGRRRRNG
;
A
#
# COMPACT_ATOMS: atom_id res chain seq x y z
N MET A 1 -56.28 -16.08 42.08
CA MET A 1 -55.32 -14.97 42.24
C MET A 1 -54.19 -15.18 41.24
N ARG A 2 -53.86 -14.13 40.49
CA ARG A 2 -52.93 -14.13 39.35
C ARG A 2 -51.49 -14.00 39.86
N SER A 3 -50.54 -14.68 39.21
CA SER A 3 -49.12 -14.30 39.28
C SER A 3 -48.58 -14.30 37.86
N SER A 4 -48.38 -13.10 37.33
CA SER A 4 -47.84 -12.84 36.01
C SER A 4 -46.33 -12.73 36.10
N LEU A 5 -45.65 -13.56 35.31
CA LEU A 5 -44.22 -13.52 35.06
C LEU A 5 -43.90 -12.29 34.20
N ILE A 6 -43.01 -11.40 34.66
CA ILE A 6 -42.46 -10.31 33.85
C ILE A 6 -41.05 -10.71 33.44
N ILE A 7 -40.86 -11.05 32.17
CA ILE A 7 -39.54 -11.20 31.55
C ILE A 7 -39.21 -9.84 30.91
N GLY A 8 -38.24 -9.13 31.49
CA GLY A 8 -37.71 -7.90 30.92
C GLY A 8 -36.87 -8.19 29.69
N ALA A 9 -37.30 -7.70 28.52
CA ALA A 9 -36.48 -7.69 27.32
C ALA A 9 -35.55 -6.48 27.35
N SER A 10 -34.25 -6.71 27.54
CA SER A 10 -33.21 -5.71 27.33
C SER A 10 -33.02 -5.47 25.83
N VAL A 11 -33.34 -4.26 25.37
CA VAL A 11 -33.03 -3.80 24.01
C VAL A 11 -31.52 -3.60 23.90
N ALA A 12 -30.85 -4.46 23.14
CA ALA A 12 -29.46 -4.23 22.74
C ALA A 12 -29.44 -3.20 21.62
N THR A 13 -28.96 -2.00 21.91
CA THR A 13 -28.67 -0.97 20.91
C THR A 13 -27.49 -1.44 20.07
N VAL A 14 -27.75 -1.91 18.86
CA VAL A 14 -26.71 -2.14 17.85
C VAL A 14 -26.30 -0.77 17.34
N ILE A 15 -25.15 -0.26 17.82
CA ILE A 15 -24.49 0.87 17.17
C ILE A 15 -23.94 0.31 15.86
N ALA A 16 -24.65 0.56 14.76
CA ALA A 16 -24.08 0.37 13.44
C ALA A 16 -22.95 1.40 13.29
N ALA A 17 -21.70 0.97 13.47
CA ALA A 17 -20.56 1.73 12.98
C ALA A 17 -20.74 1.80 11.45
N GLY A 18 -21.13 2.97 10.93
CA GLY A 18 -21.10 3.21 9.51
C GLY A 18 -19.67 2.99 9.01
N ALA A 19 -19.49 2.25 7.92
CA ALA A 19 -18.22 2.24 7.23
C ALA A 19 -17.91 3.68 6.78
N SER A 20 -16.99 4.34 7.48
CA SER A 20 -16.37 5.57 6.98
C SER A 20 -15.43 5.19 5.85
N ALA A 21 -15.37 6.06 4.83
CA ALA A 21 -14.35 6.03 3.80
C ALA A 21 -12.96 6.05 4.44
N ASP A 22 -12.13 5.07 4.13
CA ASP A 22 -10.91 4.85 4.87
C ASP A 22 -9.88 4.01 4.11
N ILE A 23 -8.61 4.31 4.37
CA ILE A 23 -7.52 3.38 4.13
C ILE A 23 -7.57 2.31 5.22
N THR A 24 -7.62 1.05 4.80
CA THR A 24 -7.96 -0.09 5.66
C THR A 24 -6.77 -1.00 5.99
N GLY A 25 -5.62 -0.80 5.34
CA GLY A 25 -4.45 -1.64 5.54
C GLY A 25 -3.30 -1.35 4.59
N ALA A 26 -2.19 -2.05 4.84
CA ALA A 26 -1.01 -2.07 3.99
C ALA A 26 -0.63 -3.54 3.72
N PHE A 27 -0.54 -3.92 2.46
CA PHE A 27 -0.34 -5.31 2.03
C PHE A 27 0.67 -5.40 0.90
N THR A 28 1.38 -6.51 0.85
CA THR A 28 2.31 -6.80 -0.24
C THR A 28 1.73 -7.81 -1.23
N VAL A 29 2.17 -7.68 -2.48
CA VAL A 29 2.04 -8.75 -3.49
C VAL A 29 3.45 -9.17 -3.86
N ASP A 30 3.79 -10.41 -3.51
CA ASP A 30 5.15 -10.93 -3.64
C ASP A 30 5.26 -11.87 -4.85
N TYR A 31 6.31 -11.70 -5.65
CA TYR A 31 6.59 -12.54 -6.81
C TYR A 31 8.07 -12.52 -7.18
N THR A 32 8.51 -13.49 -7.98
CA THR A 32 9.87 -13.51 -8.52
C THR A 32 9.81 -13.15 -10.01
N THR A 33 10.75 -12.32 -10.47
CA THR A 33 10.89 -11.99 -11.89
C THR A 33 12.34 -12.12 -12.33
N THR A 34 12.55 -12.41 -13.61
CA THR A 34 13.87 -12.41 -14.26
C THR A 34 13.80 -11.43 -15.42
N VAL A 35 14.61 -10.38 -15.33
CA VAL A 35 14.55 -9.20 -16.20
C VAL A 35 15.92 -8.93 -16.81
N GLU A 36 15.93 -8.39 -18.03
CA GLU A 36 17.16 -7.92 -18.66
C GLU A 36 17.52 -6.51 -18.16
N ASP A 37 18.72 -6.36 -17.61
CA ASP A 37 19.30 -5.05 -17.26
C ASP A 37 20.21 -4.53 -18.38
N PHE A 38 20.15 -3.22 -18.58
CA PHE A 38 20.70 -2.42 -19.70
C PHE A 38 21.97 -3.00 -20.35
N GLY A 39 21.78 -3.82 -21.40
CA GLY A 39 22.89 -4.44 -22.13
C GLY A 39 22.98 -5.97 -22.03
N GLY A 40 21.91 -6.67 -21.68
CA GLY A 40 21.79 -8.13 -21.86
C GLY A 40 22.01 -8.98 -20.62
N THR A 41 22.29 -8.39 -19.46
CA THR A 41 22.50 -9.19 -18.24
C THR A 41 21.15 -9.53 -17.63
N MET A 42 20.83 -10.82 -17.55
CA MET A 42 19.63 -11.28 -16.86
C MET A 42 19.84 -11.23 -15.35
N VAL A 43 18.92 -10.59 -14.64
CA VAL A 43 18.89 -10.51 -13.18
C VAL A 43 17.59 -11.12 -12.68
N THR A 44 17.69 -12.04 -11.73
CA THR A 44 16.53 -12.57 -11.02
C THR A 44 16.41 -11.89 -9.66
N VAL A 45 15.23 -11.33 -9.39
CA VAL A 45 14.90 -10.65 -8.14
C VAL A 45 13.57 -11.18 -7.58
N ASN A 46 13.52 -11.27 -6.25
CA ASN A 46 12.27 -11.35 -5.52
C ASN A 46 11.74 -9.93 -5.37
N VAL A 47 10.44 -9.74 -5.61
CA VAL A 47 9.75 -8.45 -5.61
C VAL A 47 8.63 -8.50 -4.59
N SER A 48 8.47 -7.42 -3.84
CA SER A 48 7.37 -7.15 -2.94
C SER A 48 6.79 -5.79 -3.30
N ASP A 49 5.63 -5.79 -3.94
CA ASP A 49 4.89 -4.58 -4.29
C ASP A 49 3.98 -4.20 -3.11
N LEU A 50 4.23 -3.04 -2.52
CA LEU A 50 3.48 -2.53 -1.37
C LEU A 50 2.27 -1.71 -1.85
N TYR A 51 1.09 -2.08 -1.34
CA TYR A 51 -0.18 -1.42 -1.60
C TYR A 51 -0.82 -0.95 -0.29
N LEU A 52 -1.53 0.17 -0.38
CA LEU A 52 -2.52 0.58 0.59
C LEU A 52 -3.89 0.09 0.13
N THR A 53 -4.68 -0.54 1.00
CA THR A 53 -6.06 -0.94 0.68
C THR A 53 -7.03 0.14 1.15
N SER A 54 -8.15 0.32 0.44
CA SER A 54 -9.22 1.25 0.79
C SER A 54 -10.58 0.58 0.70
N ASN A 55 -11.57 1.13 1.39
CA ASN A 55 -12.98 0.78 1.23
C ASN A 55 -13.80 1.85 0.46
N ASP A 56 -13.18 2.93 -0.03
CA ASP A 56 -13.82 4.01 -0.77
C ASP A 56 -12.97 4.50 -1.95
N ALA A 57 -13.55 4.50 -3.14
CA ALA A 57 -12.89 4.96 -4.37
C ALA A 57 -12.69 6.50 -4.40
N ALA A 58 -13.29 7.24 -3.47
CA ALA A 58 -13.06 8.67 -3.31
C ALA A 58 -11.76 8.99 -2.55
N ASP A 59 -11.14 8.00 -1.90
CA ASP A 59 -9.91 8.22 -1.15
C ASP A 59 -8.72 8.54 -2.06
N VAL A 60 -7.85 9.43 -1.57
CA VAL A 60 -6.60 9.82 -2.21
C VAL A 60 -5.49 9.76 -1.16
N ALA A 61 -4.57 8.81 -1.30
CA ALA A 61 -3.37 8.73 -0.48
C ALA A 61 -2.46 9.94 -0.75
N LEU A 62 -1.93 10.55 0.30
CA LEU A 62 -1.09 11.76 0.20
C LEU A 62 0.37 11.48 0.54
N ASN A 63 0.60 10.63 1.53
CA ASN A 63 1.95 10.26 1.97
C ASN A 63 1.95 8.94 2.73
N VAL A 64 3.13 8.32 2.74
CA VAL A 64 3.54 7.27 3.68
C VAL A 64 4.70 7.84 4.51
N TYR A 65 4.66 7.68 5.83
CA TYR A 65 5.68 8.23 6.72
C TYR A 65 5.89 7.34 7.94
N ASN A 66 6.93 7.63 8.73
CA ASN A 66 7.32 6.83 9.90
C ASN A 66 7.50 5.32 9.57
N LEU A 67 7.94 4.99 8.35
CA LEU A 67 8.25 3.61 7.98
C LEU A 67 9.36 3.07 8.89
N GLN A 68 9.08 1.97 9.57
CA GLN A 68 10.08 1.15 10.24
C GLN A 68 10.08 -0.23 9.60
N LEU A 69 11.14 -0.51 8.84
CA LEU A 69 11.37 -1.83 8.28
C LEU A 69 11.80 -2.80 9.37
N VAL A 70 11.22 -4.00 9.35
CA VAL A 70 11.77 -5.13 10.09
C VAL A 70 13.17 -5.47 9.60
N ALA A 71 13.97 -6.11 10.45
CA ALA A 71 15.35 -6.47 10.11
C ALA A 71 15.46 -7.33 8.83
N ALA A 72 14.45 -8.18 8.56
CA ALA A 72 14.39 -9.00 7.35
C ALA A 72 14.15 -8.18 6.06
N GLY A 73 13.64 -6.96 6.16
CA GLY A 73 13.45 -6.03 5.05
C GLY A 73 14.61 -5.04 4.86
N GLN A 74 15.60 -5.02 5.75
CA GLN A 74 16.74 -4.11 5.65
C GLN A 74 17.85 -4.72 4.78
N VAL A 75 17.59 -4.77 3.47
CA VAL A 75 18.50 -5.34 2.45
C VAL A 75 18.98 -4.27 1.47
N ASN A 76 20.05 -4.55 0.73
CA ASN A 76 20.51 -3.65 -0.32
C ASN A 76 19.67 -3.86 -1.58
N TYR A 77 18.56 -3.13 -1.68
CA TYR A 77 17.57 -3.30 -2.72
C TYR A 77 18.15 -3.05 -4.13
N PHE A 78 17.66 -3.83 -5.09
CA PHE A 78 18.08 -3.75 -6.48
C PHE A 78 17.63 -2.42 -7.09
N GLN A 79 18.60 -1.75 -7.71
CA GLN A 79 18.45 -0.57 -8.53
C GLN A 79 18.99 -0.93 -9.91
N SER A 80 18.13 -0.87 -10.93
CA SER A 80 18.50 -1.12 -12.31
C SER A 80 19.51 -0.09 -12.81
N ALA A 81 20.31 -0.41 -13.83
CA ALA A 81 21.33 0.51 -14.32
C ALA A 81 20.76 1.84 -14.84
N THR A 82 19.49 1.84 -15.27
CA THR A 82 18.77 3.03 -15.75
C THR A 82 17.82 3.64 -14.72
N GLY A 83 17.64 3.00 -13.56
CA GLY A 83 16.90 3.48 -12.40
C GLY A 83 17.87 4.08 -11.38
N THR A 84 17.77 5.39 -11.14
CA THR A 84 18.70 6.07 -10.23
C THR A 84 18.00 6.42 -8.92
N GLY A 85 17.81 5.41 -8.09
CA GLY A 85 17.37 5.56 -6.72
C GLY A 85 15.88 5.40 -6.51
N TRP A 86 15.43 5.77 -5.31
CA TRP A 86 14.08 5.46 -4.81
C TRP A 86 12.92 6.22 -5.46
N GLN A 87 13.18 7.16 -6.36
CA GLN A 87 12.11 7.89 -7.07
C GLN A 87 11.90 7.31 -8.47
N PRO A 88 10.66 7.30 -9.00
CA PRO A 88 10.41 6.84 -10.36
C PRO A 88 11.20 7.65 -11.39
N ALA A 89 12.00 6.96 -12.20
CA ALA A 89 13.00 7.61 -13.06
C ALA A 89 12.94 7.18 -14.54
N ASN A 90 11.90 6.45 -14.97
CA ASN A 90 11.81 5.99 -16.35
C ASN A 90 11.66 7.15 -17.36
N LEU A 91 12.73 7.38 -18.13
CA LEU A 91 12.83 8.42 -19.15
C LEU A 91 12.30 7.99 -20.52
N GLY A 92 11.96 6.71 -20.70
CA GLY A 92 11.56 6.15 -21.98
C GLY A 92 12.72 5.87 -22.94
N GLY A 93 12.36 5.52 -24.18
CA GLY A 93 13.33 5.29 -25.26
C GLY A 93 14.32 4.17 -24.93
N ILE A 94 15.62 4.44 -25.05
CA ILE A 94 16.67 3.45 -24.78
C ILE A 94 16.82 3.12 -23.29
N PHE A 95 16.28 3.94 -22.40
CA PHE A 95 16.36 3.74 -20.94
C PHE A 95 15.21 2.90 -20.40
N ASP A 96 14.22 2.62 -21.25
CA ASP A 96 13.02 1.86 -20.93
C ASP A 96 13.30 0.35 -20.95
N THR A 97 14.01 -0.13 -19.94
CA THR A 97 14.42 -1.54 -19.82
C THR A 97 13.40 -2.35 -19.03
N GLU A 98 13.42 -3.68 -19.20
CA GLU A 98 12.60 -4.58 -18.38
C GLU A 98 12.99 -4.50 -16.90
N ALA A 99 14.29 -4.41 -16.61
CA ALA A 99 14.77 -4.22 -15.25
C ALA A 99 14.19 -2.96 -14.61
N LEU A 100 14.18 -1.83 -15.32
CA LEU A 100 13.59 -0.59 -14.81
C LEU A 100 12.08 -0.71 -14.56
N ARG A 101 11.35 -1.34 -15.49
CA ARG A 101 9.90 -1.44 -15.40
C ARG A 101 9.41 -2.37 -14.30
N TYR A 102 10.09 -3.50 -14.09
CA TYR A 102 9.56 -4.62 -13.33
C TYR A 102 10.48 -5.14 -12.21
N GLY A 103 11.78 -4.82 -12.26
CA GLY A 103 12.75 -5.28 -11.27
C GLY A 103 13.28 -4.19 -10.36
N ASP A 104 13.15 -2.91 -10.72
CA ASP A 104 13.70 -1.77 -9.98
C ASP A 104 12.96 -1.49 -8.68
N SER A 105 13.71 -1.13 -7.63
CA SER A 105 13.11 -0.72 -6.35
C SER A 105 12.88 0.78 -6.32
N PHE A 106 11.65 1.20 -6.02
CA PHE A 106 11.29 2.60 -5.94
C PHE A 106 10.03 2.78 -5.09
N VAL A 107 9.78 4.00 -4.64
CA VAL A 107 8.54 4.37 -3.95
C VAL A 107 7.73 5.35 -4.80
N THR A 108 6.42 5.33 -4.62
CA THR A 108 5.50 6.25 -5.28
C THR A 108 4.27 6.50 -4.43
N ILE A 109 3.42 7.44 -4.82
CA ILE A 109 2.05 7.54 -4.30
C ILE A 109 1.12 7.36 -5.50
N GLY A 110 0.87 6.10 -5.88
CA GLY A 110 0.10 5.74 -7.06
C GLY A 110 0.76 6.14 -8.39
N GLY A 111 -0.06 6.46 -9.38
CA GLY A 111 0.40 6.92 -10.70
C GLY A 111 1.07 5.85 -11.58
N MET A 112 0.94 4.58 -11.19
CA MET A 112 1.39 3.42 -11.97
C MET A 112 0.18 2.66 -12.52
N ALA A 113 0.35 2.05 -13.69
CA ALA A 113 -0.68 1.27 -14.35
C ALA A 113 -0.20 -0.16 -14.62
N GLY A 114 -1.15 -1.08 -14.75
CA GLY A 114 -0.90 -2.49 -15.01
C GLY A 114 -0.82 -3.35 -13.74
N ASP A 115 -0.79 -4.66 -13.97
CA ASP A 115 -0.61 -5.69 -12.93
C ASP A 115 0.36 -6.76 -13.49
N PRO A 116 1.62 -6.82 -13.01
CA PRO A 116 2.19 -5.95 -11.98
C PRO A 116 2.35 -4.50 -12.47
N PRO A 117 2.33 -3.50 -11.56
CA PRO A 117 2.47 -2.10 -11.90
C PRO A 117 3.83 -1.84 -12.57
N ALA A 118 3.81 -1.35 -13.80
CA ALA A 118 5.04 -1.02 -14.52
C ALA A 118 5.47 0.41 -14.20
N GLN A 119 6.77 0.60 -13.91
CA GLN A 119 7.37 1.94 -13.88
C GLN A 119 7.53 2.47 -15.31
N ALA A 120 6.42 2.68 -16.03
CA ALA A 120 6.41 3.20 -17.40
C ALA A 120 6.88 4.66 -17.47
N PRO A 121 7.27 5.18 -18.64
CA PRO A 121 7.70 6.58 -18.76
C PRO A 121 6.63 7.56 -18.24
N GLY A 122 7.02 8.40 -17.27
CA GLY A 122 6.13 9.35 -16.58
C GLY A 122 5.27 8.78 -15.45
N GLY A 123 5.28 7.45 -15.27
CA GLY A 123 4.59 6.77 -14.17
C GLY A 123 5.15 7.18 -12.81
N GLY A 124 4.27 7.40 -11.82
CA GLY A 124 4.65 7.78 -10.46
C GLY A 124 5.40 9.11 -10.32
N SER A 125 5.45 9.93 -11.38
CA SER A 125 6.13 11.22 -11.39
C SER A 125 5.63 12.15 -10.28
N GLY A 126 6.52 12.96 -9.71
CA GLY A 126 6.17 13.90 -8.65
C GLY A 126 6.16 13.29 -7.24
N THR A 127 6.71 12.10 -7.04
CA THR A 127 6.98 11.54 -5.70
C THR A 127 8.16 12.28 -5.05
N GLY A 128 7.98 12.76 -3.82
CA GLY A 128 9.04 13.33 -2.98
C GLY A 128 9.47 12.35 -1.89
N LEU A 129 10.76 12.33 -1.55
CA LEU A 129 11.29 11.56 -0.42
C LEU A 129 11.37 12.45 0.82
N ASP A 130 11.01 11.87 1.97
CA ASP A 130 11.26 12.47 3.28
C ASP A 130 12.77 12.49 3.59
N PRO A 131 13.30 13.50 4.30
CA PRO A 131 14.71 13.53 4.68
C PRO A 131 15.21 12.29 5.44
N ASN A 132 14.36 11.64 6.25
CA ASN A 132 14.72 10.42 6.98
C ASN A 132 14.83 9.19 6.07
N PHE A 133 14.41 9.27 4.81
CA PHE A 133 14.58 8.19 3.85
C PHE A 133 16.06 7.82 3.66
N GLY A 134 16.99 8.77 3.88
CA GLY A 134 18.43 8.57 3.65
C GLY A 134 18.89 9.01 2.25
N GLY A 135 17.98 9.63 1.48
CA GLY A 135 18.22 10.11 0.12
C GLY A 135 17.97 9.06 -0.96
N ALA A 136 18.03 9.48 -2.22
CA ALA A 136 17.71 8.61 -3.37
C ALA A 136 18.67 7.41 -3.51
N SER A 137 19.90 7.51 -3.00
CA SER A 137 20.92 6.45 -3.11
C SER A 137 21.01 5.56 -1.87
N ALA A 138 20.05 5.63 -0.94
CA ALA A 138 20.03 4.75 0.22
C ALA A 138 19.90 3.28 -0.21
N ALA A 139 20.52 2.35 0.53
CA ALA A 139 20.39 0.91 0.24
C ALA A 139 18.96 0.39 0.50
N TYR A 140 18.30 0.99 1.49
CA TYR A 140 16.92 0.75 1.91
C TYR A 140 16.39 2.03 2.60
N PRO A 141 15.07 2.19 2.74
CA PRO A 141 14.49 3.29 3.51
C PRO A 141 15.07 3.37 4.94
N GLY A 142 15.55 4.54 5.34
CA GLY A 142 16.04 4.78 6.70
C GLY A 142 14.97 4.66 7.80
N ASP A 143 15.41 4.76 9.05
CA ASP A 143 14.49 4.76 10.20
C ASP A 143 13.51 5.93 10.10
N LEU A 144 12.21 5.62 10.26
CA LEU A 144 11.12 6.61 10.14
C LEU A 144 11.07 7.26 8.76
N ALA A 145 11.47 6.54 7.72
CA ALA A 145 11.41 7.02 6.35
C ALA A 145 9.98 7.35 5.91
N GLY A 146 9.88 8.17 4.88
CA GLY A 146 8.61 8.52 4.27
C GLY A 146 8.76 9.00 2.84
N TRP A 147 7.65 9.05 2.13
CA TRP A 147 7.53 9.62 0.80
C TRP A 147 6.12 10.16 0.60
N TYR A 148 5.99 11.13 -0.28
CA TYR A 148 4.76 11.91 -0.41
C TYR A 148 4.50 12.31 -1.86
N ASN A 149 3.26 12.68 -2.15
CA ASN A 149 2.94 13.39 -3.37
C ASN A 149 3.55 14.80 -3.30
N GLY A 150 4.66 15.00 -4.01
CA GLY A 150 5.45 16.23 -4.01
C GLY A 150 4.94 17.32 -4.95
N SER A 151 3.93 17.02 -5.77
CA SER A 151 3.33 17.97 -6.70
C SER A 151 1.80 18.06 -6.56
N PRO A 152 1.26 18.38 -5.37
CA PRO A 152 -0.17 18.65 -5.20
C PRO A 152 -0.57 19.99 -5.87
N PRO A 153 -1.79 20.15 -6.40
CA PRO A 153 -2.87 19.16 -6.47
C PRO A 153 -2.70 18.23 -7.68
N SER A 154 -2.51 16.94 -7.44
CA SER A 154 -2.53 15.91 -8.48
C SER A 154 -3.34 14.71 -7.99
N LEU A 155 -3.77 13.84 -8.91
CA LEU A 155 -4.48 12.60 -8.60
C LEU A 155 -3.52 11.43 -8.35
N ASN A 156 -2.23 11.71 -8.16
CA ASN A 156 -1.27 10.70 -7.73
C ASN A 156 -1.63 10.31 -6.29
N GLY A 157 -2.12 9.08 -6.14
CA GLY A 157 -2.64 8.54 -4.89
C GLY A 157 -4.14 8.28 -4.90
N ALA A 158 -4.84 8.62 -5.97
CA ALA A 158 -6.25 8.27 -6.11
C ALA A 158 -6.41 6.74 -6.07
N VAL A 159 -7.33 6.29 -5.22
CA VAL A 159 -7.67 4.88 -5.08
C VAL A 159 -8.26 4.34 -6.37
N GLY A 160 -7.84 3.14 -6.76
CA GLY A 160 -8.34 2.41 -7.92
C GLY A 160 -8.25 0.90 -7.75
N ASP A 161 -8.55 0.16 -8.81
CA ASP A 161 -8.43 -1.29 -8.81
C ASP A 161 -6.95 -1.70 -8.82
N THR A 162 -6.56 -2.55 -7.88
CA THR A 162 -5.19 -3.08 -7.70
C THR A 162 -5.22 -4.59 -7.47
N ALA A 163 -4.04 -5.22 -7.43
CA ALA A 163 -3.89 -6.64 -7.13
C ALA A 163 -4.43 -7.04 -5.73
N VAL A 164 -4.56 -6.09 -4.80
CA VAL A 164 -5.13 -6.29 -3.45
C VAL A 164 -6.57 -5.79 -3.32
N GLY A 165 -7.25 -5.55 -4.45
CA GLY A 165 -8.57 -4.94 -4.52
C GLY A 165 -8.50 -3.43 -4.64
N LEU A 166 -9.45 -2.73 -4.04
CA LEU A 166 -9.50 -1.27 -4.08
C LEU A 166 -8.33 -0.68 -3.26
N GLY A 167 -7.46 0.10 -3.88
CA GLY A 167 -6.24 0.57 -3.21
C GLY A 167 -5.33 1.47 -4.03
N VAL A 168 -4.10 1.64 -3.55
CA VAL A 168 -3.04 2.46 -4.15
C VAL A 168 -1.72 1.71 -4.07
N PHE A 169 -1.02 1.58 -5.20
CA PHE A 169 0.37 1.13 -5.21
C PHE A 169 1.30 2.22 -4.68
N VAL A 170 2.13 1.90 -3.68
CA VAL A 170 2.99 2.89 -3.00
C VAL A 170 4.48 2.57 -3.01
N GLY A 171 4.88 1.40 -3.51
CA GLY A 171 6.30 1.12 -3.73
C GLY A 171 6.57 -0.30 -4.18
N ARG A 172 7.69 -0.48 -4.85
CA ARG A 172 8.28 -1.76 -5.22
C ARG A 172 9.59 -1.93 -4.47
N PHE A 173 9.74 -3.08 -3.83
CA PHE A 173 10.95 -3.49 -3.16
C PHE A 173 11.44 -4.76 -3.83
N ALA A 174 12.63 -4.74 -4.43
CA ALA A 174 13.14 -5.86 -5.19
C ALA A 174 14.56 -6.20 -4.76
N TYR A 175 14.85 -7.48 -4.52
CA TYR A 175 16.16 -7.91 -4.03
C TYR A 175 16.58 -9.22 -4.67
N SER A 176 17.88 -9.35 -4.96
CA SER A 176 18.47 -10.60 -5.44
C SER A 176 18.82 -11.49 -4.24
N GLY A 177 17.78 -11.99 -3.58
CA GLY A 177 17.85 -12.78 -2.37
C GLY A 177 16.50 -12.76 -1.65
N ASP A 178 16.44 -13.41 -0.48
CA ASP A 178 15.23 -13.42 0.33
C ASP A 178 15.17 -12.16 1.20
N PHE A 179 13.97 -11.62 1.35
CA PHE A 179 13.63 -10.54 2.27
C PHE A 179 12.13 -10.62 2.59
N ASP A 180 11.70 -9.95 3.65
CA ASP A 180 10.28 -9.89 4.04
C ASP A 180 9.96 -8.51 4.61
N LEU A 181 8.84 -7.95 4.17
CA LEU A 181 8.31 -6.67 4.65
C LEU A 181 7.25 -6.84 5.75
N SER A 182 6.74 -8.05 5.96
CA SER A 182 5.74 -8.36 6.98
C SER A 182 6.20 -7.88 8.36
N ASP A 183 5.25 -7.41 9.16
CA ASP A 183 5.51 -6.79 10.48
C ASP A 183 6.21 -5.42 10.45
N SER A 184 6.61 -4.90 9.28
CA SER A 184 7.04 -3.49 9.16
C SER A 184 5.88 -2.56 9.48
N THR A 185 6.16 -1.40 10.07
CA THR A 185 5.13 -0.42 10.41
C THR A 185 5.27 0.83 9.57
N LEU A 186 4.15 1.46 9.24
CA LEU A 186 4.10 2.73 8.53
C LEU A 186 2.87 3.52 8.96
N GLU A 187 2.91 4.82 8.75
CA GLU A 187 1.74 5.69 8.85
C GLU A 187 1.40 6.26 7.48
N VAL A 188 0.11 6.56 7.28
CA VAL A 188 -0.40 7.11 6.02
C VAL A 188 -1.28 8.31 6.32
N THR A 189 -1.17 9.34 5.49
CA THR A 189 -2.19 10.39 5.40
C THR A 189 -2.96 10.24 4.09
N TRP A 190 -4.29 10.34 4.13
CA TRP A 190 -5.15 10.37 2.94
C TRP A 190 -6.27 11.40 3.13
N ASN A 191 -7.03 11.68 2.07
CA ASN A 191 -8.24 12.50 2.13
C ASN A 191 -9.27 11.99 1.11
N GLN A 192 -10.46 12.60 1.05
CA GLN A 192 -11.51 12.25 0.07
C GLN A 192 -11.44 13.14 -1.19
N GLY A 193 -10.22 13.37 -1.69
CA GLY A 193 -9.97 14.21 -2.86
C GLY A 193 -9.68 15.68 -2.53
N LEU A 194 -9.50 16.48 -3.59
CA LEU A 194 -8.95 17.83 -3.50
C LEU A 194 -9.77 18.75 -2.59
N GLY A 195 -9.10 19.36 -1.61
CA GLY A 195 -9.70 20.33 -0.69
C GLY A 195 -10.44 19.72 0.51
N THR A 196 -10.44 18.40 0.66
CA THR A 196 -11.00 17.73 1.84
C THR A 196 -9.97 17.62 2.99
N PRO A 197 -10.40 17.62 4.26
CA PRO A 197 -9.50 17.42 5.39
C PRO A 197 -8.75 16.09 5.31
N GLY A 198 -7.49 16.08 5.74
CA GLY A 198 -6.69 14.87 5.84
C GLY A 198 -7.11 14.00 7.03
N MET A 199 -7.00 12.69 6.85
CA MET A 199 -7.10 11.64 7.85
C MET A 199 -5.75 10.92 7.93
N GLN A 200 -5.44 10.32 9.08
CA GLN A 200 -4.19 9.59 9.29
C GLN A 200 -4.38 8.36 10.17
N ALA A 201 -3.60 7.32 9.91
CA ALA A 201 -3.53 6.10 10.72
C ALA A 201 -2.20 5.37 10.52
N GLY A 202 -1.86 4.53 11.50
CA GLY A 202 -0.74 3.60 11.44
C GLY A 202 -1.18 2.20 11.03
N PHE A 203 -0.33 1.51 10.27
CA PHE A 203 -0.56 0.17 9.77
C PHE A 203 0.68 -0.69 9.99
N THR A 204 0.45 -2.00 10.14
CA THR A 204 1.50 -3.01 10.08
C THR A 204 1.32 -3.80 8.80
N VAL A 205 2.39 -3.92 8.01
CA VAL A 205 2.39 -4.59 6.71
C VAL A 205 1.94 -6.04 6.87
N ASN A 206 1.00 -6.46 6.03
CA ASN A 206 0.37 -7.80 6.02
C ASN A 206 -0.44 -8.16 7.28
N ILE A 207 -0.73 -7.18 8.14
CA ILE A 207 -1.67 -7.32 9.25
C ILE A 207 -2.90 -6.44 8.98
N PRO A 208 -4.10 -7.04 8.80
CA PRO A 208 -5.33 -6.24 8.64
C PRO A 208 -5.53 -5.30 9.82
N ALA A 209 -5.95 -4.06 9.55
CA ALA A 209 -6.30 -3.14 10.62
C ALA A 209 -7.40 -3.75 11.51
N PRO A 210 -7.41 -3.50 12.84
CA PRO A 210 -8.41 -4.08 13.75
C PRO A 210 -9.86 -3.83 13.31
N GLY A 211 -10.14 -2.71 12.65
CA GLY A 211 -11.46 -2.38 12.09
C GLY A 211 -11.89 -3.25 10.90
N ALA A 212 -10.94 -3.70 10.06
CA ALA A 212 -11.23 -4.57 8.92
C ALA A 212 -11.70 -5.96 9.37
N LEU A 213 -11.14 -6.47 10.48
CA LEU A 213 -11.58 -7.73 11.09
C LEU A 213 -13.01 -7.63 11.68
N ALA A 214 -13.36 -6.48 12.26
CA ALA A 214 -14.69 -6.23 12.80
C ALA A 214 -15.76 -6.24 11.69
N LEU A 215 -15.45 -5.73 10.50
CA LEU A 215 -16.36 -5.75 9.35
C LEU A 215 -16.59 -7.19 8.84
N LEU A 216 -15.55 -8.03 8.80
CA LEU A 216 -15.67 -9.45 8.45
C LEU A 216 -16.53 -10.21 9.47
N GLY A 217 -16.31 -9.94 10.76
CA GLY A 217 -17.12 -10.52 11.85
C GLY A 217 -18.60 -10.14 11.76
N LEU A 218 -18.89 -8.90 11.36
CA LEU A 218 -20.27 -8.40 11.20
C LEU A 218 -20.96 -8.99 9.95
N ALA A 219 -20.25 -9.12 8.83
CA ALA A 219 -20.75 -9.78 7.63
C ALA A 219 -21.10 -11.25 7.88
N GLY A 220 -20.28 -11.97 8.67
CA GLY A 220 -20.57 -13.34 9.10
C GLY A 220 -21.80 -13.46 9.99
N LEU A 221 -22.11 -12.45 10.80
CA LEU A 221 -23.28 -12.45 11.69
C LEU A 221 -24.58 -12.16 10.93
N ALA A 222 -24.54 -11.33 9.87
CA ALA A 222 -25.70 -11.01 9.03
C ALA A 222 -26.19 -12.21 8.18
N GLY A 223 -25.31 -13.18 7.91
CA GLY A 223 -25.63 -14.36 7.07
C GLY A 223 -26.36 -15.50 7.77
N ARG A 224 -26.46 -15.52 9.10
CA ARG A 224 -27.06 -16.64 9.84
C ARG A 224 -28.58 -16.56 9.88
N ARG A 225 -29.23 -16.69 8.71
CA ARG A 225 -30.68 -16.89 8.62
C ARG A 225 -31.00 -18.30 9.14
N ARG A 226 -31.58 -18.39 10.34
CA ARG A 226 -32.11 -19.63 10.93
C ARG A 226 -33.02 -20.33 9.92
N ARG A 227 -32.53 -21.41 9.30
CA ARG A 227 -33.38 -22.40 8.66
C ARG A 227 -34.02 -23.22 9.77
N ASN A 228 -35.21 -22.83 10.19
CA ASN A 228 -36.07 -23.70 10.98
C ASN A 228 -36.81 -24.63 10.01
N GLY A 229 -36.77 -25.92 10.30
CA GLY A 229 -37.52 -26.96 9.59
C GLY A 229 -39.00 -26.96 9.90
#